data_AF-A0A4R5Q9R1-F1
#
_entry.id   AF-A0A4R5Q9R1-F1
#
_cell.length_a   1.000
_cell.length_b   1.000
_cell.length_c   1.000
_cell.angle_alpha   90.00
_cell.angle_beta   90.00
_cell.angle_gamma   90.00
#
_symmetry.space_group_name_H-M   'P 1'
#
loop_
_entity.id
_entity.type
_entity.pdbx_description
1 polymer ?
#
loop_
_entity_poly.entity_id
_entity_poly.type
_entity_poly.pdbx_seq_one_letter_code
_entity_poly.pdbx_strand_id
1 'polypeptide(L)'
;MLEADPATDWTRVDLDALRLHLVDMAEVMLRAEATTRRIDGGLEATATGEGRTLAALRRMVPAHARELDAMPAWQASSEMVPDGVRLTVTSADPEQAAHIRGLGFFGLMASGAHHQAHHLAIARGGHAH
;
A
#
# COMPACT_ATOMS: atom_id res chain seq x y z
N MET A 1 12.15 -11.93 -15.20
CA MET A 1 12.70 -12.08 -13.83
C MET A 1 12.56 -13.50 -13.34
N LEU A 2 11.33 -14.04 -13.22
CA LEU A 2 11.15 -15.47 -12.86
C LEU A 2 11.82 -16.42 -13.87
N GLU A 3 11.45 -16.31 -15.15
CA GLU A 3 12.02 -17.11 -16.25
C GLU A 3 13.54 -17.01 -16.40
N ALA A 4 14.13 -15.88 -15.98
CA ALA A 4 15.55 -15.60 -16.13
C ALA A 4 16.36 -16.00 -14.88
N ASP A 5 15.68 -16.35 -13.78
CA ASP A 5 16.30 -16.70 -12.51
C ASP A 5 16.33 -18.24 -12.38
N PRO A 6 17.51 -18.89 -12.53
CA PRO A 6 17.62 -20.34 -12.47
C PRO A 6 17.31 -20.91 -11.08
N ALA A 7 17.23 -20.08 -10.03
CA ALA A 7 16.83 -20.48 -8.69
C ALA A 7 15.31 -20.41 -8.45
N THR A 8 14.51 -20.07 -9.47
CA THR A 8 13.05 -20.02 -9.34
C THR A 8 12.49 -21.41 -9.05
N ASP A 9 11.84 -21.55 -7.89
CA ASP A 9 11.05 -22.74 -7.56
C ASP A 9 9.67 -22.64 -8.22
N TRP A 10 9.54 -23.25 -9.39
CA TRP A 10 8.30 -23.27 -10.17
C TRP A 10 7.13 -23.95 -9.48
N THR A 11 7.37 -24.77 -8.45
CA THR A 11 6.28 -25.40 -7.68
C THR A 11 5.60 -24.43 -6.72
N ARG A 12 6.21 -23.27 -6.46
CA ARG A 12 5.71 -22.23 -5.54
C ARG A 12 5.19 -20.98 -6.23
N VAL A 13 5.44 -20.84 -7.53
CA VAL A 13 5.00 -19.67 -8.29
C VAL A 13 3.48 -19.58 -8.27
N ASP A 14 2.97 -18.40 -7.89
CA ASP A 14 1.53 -18.12 -7.82
C ASP A 14 1.21 -16.78 -8.49
N LEU A 15 0.94 -16.85 -9.79
CA LEU A 15 0.55 -15.67 -10.57
C LEU A 15 -0.91 -15.28 -10.35
N ASP A 16 -1.76 -16.20 -9.88
CA ASP A 16 -3.14 -15.90 -9.54
C ASP A 16 -3.20 -15.04 -8.27
N ALA A 17 -2.36 -15.30 -7.28
CA ALA A 17 -2.18 -14.43 -6.12
C ALA A 17 -1.70 -13.03 -6.52
N LEU A 18 -0.72 -12.93 -7.42
CA LEU A 18 -0.29 -11.63 -7.95
C LEU A 18 -1.45 -10.92 -8.68
N ARG A 19 -2.22 -11.64 -9.50
CA ARG A 19 -3.37 -11.08 -10.20
C ARG A 19 -4.42 -10.56 -9.21
N LEU A 20 -4.69 -11.30 -8.13
CA LEU A 20 -5.63 -10.88 -7.09
C LEU A 20 -5.14 -9.62 -6.36
N HIS A 21 -3.83 -9.53 -6.06
CA HIS A 21 -3.23 -8.32 -5.52
C HIS A 21 -3.43 -7.11 -6.47
N LEU A 22 -3.20 -7.29 -7.77
CA LEU A 22 -3.43 -6.22 -8.76
C LEU A 22 -4.90 -5.80 -8.87
N VAL A 23 -5.85 -6.72 -8.68
CA VAL A 23 -7.26 -6.35 -8.59
C VAL A 23 -7.54 -5.53 -7.34
N ASP A 24 -6.94 -5.88 -6.19
CA ASP A 24 -7.09 -5.08 -4.98
C ASP A 24 -6.50 -3.67 -5.15
N MET A 25 -5.36 -3.54 -5.84
CA MET A 25 -4.80 -2.25 -6.22
C MET A 25 -5.74 -1.46 -7.14
N ALA A 26 -6.36 -2.11 -8.13
CA ALA A 26 -7.33 -1.44 -8.99
C ALA A 26 -8.56 -0.95 -8.21
N GLU A 27 -9.06 -1.74 -7.26
CA GLU A 27 -10.14 -1.34 -6.37
C GLU A 27 -9.76 -0.11 -5.54
N VAL A 28 -8.60 -0.14 -4.87
CA VAL A 28 -8.14 0.99 -4.05
C VAL A 28 -7.93 2.24 -4.90
N MET A 29 -7.24 2.13 -6.04
CA MET A 29 -6.82 3.29 -6.82
C MET A 29 -7.95 3.90 -7.66
N LEU A 30 -8.92 3.09 -8.09
CA LEU A 30 -9.95 3.55 -9.03
C LEU A 30 -11.34 3.67 -8.40
N ARG A 31 -11.59 3.04 -7.25
CA ARG A 31 -12.94 2.95 -6.66
C ARG A 31 -13.04 3.48 -5.24
N ALA A 32 -11.95 3.53 -4.47
CA ALA A 32 -12.02 4.06 -3.12
C ALA A 32 -12.23 5.58 -3.12
N GLU A 33 -13.01 6.05 -2.15
CA GLU A 33 -13.11 7.48 -1.85
C GLU A 33 -12.13 7.81 -0.74
N ALA A 34 -11.25 8.79 -0.97
CA ALA A 34 -10.24 9.17 0.01
C ALA A 34 -10.40 10.65 0.38
N THR A 35 -10.61 10.90 1.67
CA THR A 35 -10.54 12.25 2.24
C THR A 35 -9.21 12.41 2.96
N THR A 36 -8.54 13.54 2.75
CA THR A 36 -7.23 13.80 3.34
C THR A 36 -7.25 15.04 4.21
N ARG A 37 -6.62 14.96 5.38
CA ARG A 37 -6.44 16.05 6.32
C ARG A 37 -4.95 16.26 6.56
N ARG A 38 -4.49 17.50 6.40
CA ARG A 38 -3.13 17.88 6.81
C ARG A 38 -3.04 17.82 8.33
N ILE A 39 -1.98 17.21 8.83
CA ILE A 39 -1.64 17.14 10.25
C ILE A 39 -0.21 17.63 10.46
N ASP A 40 0.17 17.86 11.71
CA ASP A 40 1.55 18.15 12.06
C ASP A 40 2.45 17.01 11.57
N GLY A 41 3.56 17.37 10.91
CA GLY A 41 4.49 16.41 10.34
C GLY A 41 4.00 15.61 9.12
N GLY A 42 2.75 15.74 8.64
CA GLY A 42 2.33 14.98 7.46
C GLY A 42 0.85 15.01 7.11
N LEU A 43 0.28 13.82 6.90
CA LEU A 43 -1.05 13.59 6.34
C LEU A 43 -1.78 12.48 7.12
N GLU A 44 -3.05 12.71 7.39
CA GLU A 44 -4.02 11.66 7.72
C GLU A 44 -4.98 11.51 6.53
N ALA A 45 -5.25 10.28 6.10
CA ALA A 45 -6.18 9.97 5.04
C ALA A 45 -7.19 8.94 5.54
N THR A 46 -8.48 9.21 5.34
CA THR A 46 -9.53 8.20 5.55
C THR A 46 -10.03 7.76 4.19
N ALA A 47 -9.80 6.49 3.87
CA ALA A 47 -10.21 5.87 2.62
C ALA A 47 -11.37 4.92 2.89
N THR A 48 -12.49 5.14 2.20
CA THR A 48 -13.74 4.39 2.35
C THR A 48 -14.16 3.75 1.04
N GLY A 49 -15.05 2.77 1.14
CA GLY A 49 -15.63 2.10 -0.01
C GLY A 49 -16.61 1.02 0.43
N GLU A 50 -17.21 0.34 -0.54
CA GLU A 50 -18.19 -0.72 -0.29
C GLU A 50 -17.75 -2.05 -0.92
N GLY A 51 -18.36 -3.15 -0.47
CA GLY A 51 -18.18 -4.47 -1.06
C GLY A 51 -16.71 -4.86 -1.25
N ARG A 52 -16.31 -5.05 -2.51
CA ARG A 52 -14.93 -5.45 -2.86
C ARG A 52 -13.92 -4.36 -2.53
N THR A 53 -14.26 -3.09 -2.73
CA THR A 53 -13.38 -1.96 -2.44
C THR A 53 -13.06 -1.88 -0.95
N LEU A 54 -14.06 -2.04 -0.08
CA LEU A 54 -13.83 -2.11 1.37
C LEU A 54 -12.91 -3.28 1.74
N ALA A 55 -13.15 -4.45 1.17
CA ALA A 55 -12.33 -5.63 1.43
C ALA A 55 -10.88 -5.42 0.96
N ALA A 56 -10.68 -4.76 -0.19
CA ALA A 56 -9.36 -4.40 -0.70
C ALA A 56 -8.67 -3.38 0.22
N LEU A 57 -9.35 -2.30 0.62
CA LEU A 57 -8.82 -1.29 1.54
C LEU A 57 -8.30 -1.93 2.85
N ARG A 58 -9.08 -2.83 3.44
CA ARG A 58 -8.73 -3.54 4.68
C ARG A 58 -7.51 -4.47 4.54
N ARG A 59 -7.19 -4.94 3.33
CA ARG A 59 -5.97 -5.73 3.07
C ARG A 59 -4.78 -4.83 2.73
N MET A 60 -5.00 -3.92 1.77
CA MET A 60 -3.95 -3.12 1.13
C MET A 60 -3.36 -2.06 2.05
N VAL A 61 -4.21 -1.27 2.73
CA VAL A 61 -3.76 -0.09 3.48
C VAL A 61 -2.87 -0.49 4.66
N PRO A 62 -3.21 -1.52 5.48
CA PRO A 62 -2.30 -1.96 6.55
C PRO A 62 -0.98 -2.56 6.05
N ALA A 63 -0.98 -3.22 4.88
CA ALA A 63 0.25 -3.70 4.27
C ALA A 63 1.14 -2.53 3.82
N HIS A 64 0.56 -1.53 3.14
CA HIS A 64 1.30 -0.36 2.69
C HIS A 64 1.76 0.52 3.85
N ALA A 65 0.97 0.63 4.93
CA ALA A 65 1.39 1.36 6.12
C ALA A 65 2.69 0.79 6.72
N ARG A 66 2.82 -0.55 6.81
CA ARG A 66 4.05 -1.19 7.29
C ARG A 66 5.25 -0.90 6.40
N GLU A 67 5.05 -0.91 5.09
CA GLU A 67 6.11 -0.63 4.14
C GLU A 67 6.54 0.85 4.16
N LEU A 68 5.58 1.77 4.30
CA LEU A 68 5.85 3.20 4.48
C LEU A 68 6.58 3.47 5.79
N ASP A 69 6.23 2.77 6.87
CA ASP A 69 6.88 2.87 8.18
C ASP A 69 8.33 2.32 8.16
N ALA A 70 8.62 1.39 7.26
CA ALA A 70 9.96 0.87 7.04
C ALA A 70 10.86 1.83 6.21
N MET A 71 10.31 2.90 5.63
CA MET A 71 11.09 3.87 4.86
C MET A 71 11.89 4.79 5.78
N PRO A 72 13.11 5.19 5.36
CA PRO A 72 13.85 6.22 6.09
C PRO A 72 13.02 7.51 6.24
N ALA A 73 13.05 8.08 7.44
CA ALA A 73 12.44 9.35 7.81
C ALA A 73 10.90 9.40 7.91
N TRP A 74 10.16 8.34 7.58
CA TRP A 74 8.70 8.32 7.71
C TRP A 74 8.28 7.46 8.90
N GLN A 75 7.15 7.80 9.50
CA GLN A 75 6.40 6.96 10.43
C GLN A 75 5.01 6.78 9.87
N ALA A 76 4.52 5.56 9.80
CA ALA A 76 3.21 5.26 9.25
C ALA A 76 2.43 4.26 10.09
N SER A 77 1.11 4.48 10.17
CA SER A 77 0.20 3.58 10.86
C SER A 77 -1.15 3.55 10.15
N SER A 78 -1.91 2.49 10.39
CA SER A 78 -3.26 2.35 9.86
C SER A 78 -4.23 1.86 10.93
N GLU A 79 -5.47 2.29 10.83
CA GLU A 79 -6.55 1.91 11.72
C GLU A 79 -7.82 1.58 10.93
N MET A 80 -8.48 0.48 11.29
CA MET A 80 -9.78 0.14 10.69
C MET A 80 -10.85 1.13 11.16
N VAL A 81 -11.66 1.62 10.23
CA VAL A 81 -12.86 2.41 10.54
C VAL A 81 -14.10 1.68 9.99
N PRO A 82 -15.34 2.02 10.40
CA PRO A 82 -16.53 1.23 10.06
C PRO A 82 -16.67 0.94 8.56
N ASP A 83 -16.42 1.94 7.73
CA ASP A 83 -16.60 1.95 6.27
C ASP A 83 -15.28 2.05 5.49
N GLY A 84 -14.14 1.80 6.14
CA GLY A 84 -12.85 2.02 5.49
C GLY A 84 -11.62 1.73 6.34
N VAL A 85 -10.53 2.40 5.98
CA VAL A 85 -9.27 2.40 6.72
C VAL A 85 -8.72 3.82 6.78
N ARG A 86 -8.25 4.22 7.96
CA ARG A 86 -7.49 5.45 8.17
C ARG A 86 -6.00 5.14 8.07
N LEU A 87 -5.28 5.91 7.28
CA LEU A 87 -3.82 5.90 7.13
C LEU A 87 -3.26 7.21 7.69
N THR A 88 -2.26 7.12 8.55
CA THR A 88 -1.52 8.28 9.08
C THR A 88 -0.06 8.13 8.71
N VAL A 89 0.51 9.15 8.05
CA VAL A 89 1.93 9.18 7.67
C VAL A 89 2.53 10.52 8.08
N THR A 90 3.63 10.48 8.82
CA THR A 90 4.32 11.67 9.33
C THR A 90 5.83 11.57 9.18
N SER A 91 6.49 12.72 9.24
CA SER A 91 7.94 12.84 9.39
C SER A 91 8.28 14.01 10.31
N ALA A 92 9.40 13.88 11.03
CA ALA A 92 10.00 14.99 11.77
C ALA A 92 10.74 15.98 10.86
N ASP A 93 11.09 15.58 9.63
CA ASP A 93 11.71 16.44 8.62
C ASP A 93 10.63 17.24 7.88
N PRO A 94 10.67 18.60 7.91
CA PRO A 94 9.70 19.45 7.22
C PRO A 94 9.63 19.23 5.71
N GLU A 95 10.74 18.89 5.04
CA GLU A 95 10.73 18.61 3.60
C GLU A 95 10.01 17.29 3.30
N GLN A 96 10.25 16.26 4.11
CA GLN A 96 9.53 14.99 4.02
C GLN A 96 8.05 15.14 4.37
N ALA A 97 7.71 15.95 5.38
CA ALA A 97 6.33 16.28 5.70
C ALA A 97 5.62 16.95 4.52
N ALA A 98 6.30 17.86 3.80
CA ALA A 98 5.77 18.45 2.57
C ALA A 98 5.62 17.41 1.45
N HIS A 99 6.58 16.50 1.31
CA HIS A 99 6.54 15.40 0.34
C HIS A 99 5.35 14.47 0.59
N ILE A 100 5.16 13.98 1.82
CA ILE A 100 4.01 13.15 2.23
C ILE A 100 2.68 13.83 1.87
N ARG A 101 2.55 15.13 2.15
CA ARG A 101 1.35 15.90 1.82
C ARG A 101 1.16 16.06 0.30
N GLY A 102 2.25 16.21 -0.45
CA GLY A 102 2.23 16.31 -1.90
C GLY A 102 1.80 15.01 -2.58
N LEU A 103 2.15 13.86 -2.01
CA LEU A 103 1.73 12.55 -2.50
C LEU A 103 0.23 12.30 -2.31
N GLY A 104 -0.34 12.74 -1.18
CA GLY A 104 -1.73 12.41 -0.82
C GLY A 104 -1.92 10.91 -0.61
N PHE A 105 -3.17 10.46 -0.43
CA PHE A 105 -3.44 9.04 -0.17
C PHE A 105 -2.99 8.12 -1.31
N PHE A 106 -3.40 8.41 -2.55
CA PHE A 106 -3.09 7.55 -3.70
C PHE A 106 -1.60 7.55 -4.06
N GLY A 107 -0.91 8.68 -3.89
CA GLY A 107 0.55 8.73 -4.06
C GLY A 107 1.27 7.91 -2.99
N LEU A 108 0.82 7.95 -1.74
CA LEU A 108 1.36 7.12 -0.66
C LEU A 108 1.10 5.61 -0.92
N MET A 109 -0.08 5.24 -1.42
CA MET A 109 -0.36 3.86 -1.82
C MET A 109 0.47 3.39 -3.02
N ALA A 110 0.96 4.30 -3.86
CA ALA A 110 1.87 4.01 -4.96
C ALA A 110 3.36 4.20 -4.59
N SER A 111 3.66 4.61 -3.36
CA SER A 111 5.02 4.90 -2.91
C SER A 111 5.73 3.64 -2.40
N GLY A 112 7.02 3.55 -2.66
CA GLY A 112 7.88 2.46 -2.22
C GLY A 112 8.73 1.87 -3.33
N ALA A 113 10.04 1.74 -3.09
CA ALA A 113 10.94 1.02 -3.98
C ALA A 113 10.59 -0.48 -4.10
N HIS A 114 9.75 -1.00 -3.21
CA HIS A 114 9.37 -2.39 -3.17
C HIS A 114 8.17 -2.73 -4.05
N HIS A 115 7.45 -1.85 -4.75
CA HIS A 115 6.28 -2.29 -5.55
C HIS A 115 6.63 -3.42 -6.53
N GLN A 116 7.76 -3.30 -7.23
CA GLN A 116 8.23 -4.36 -8.12
C GLN A 116 8.78 -5.58 -7.37
N ALA A 117 9.51 -5.39 -6.28
CA ALA A 117 10.05 -6.48 -5.45
C ALA A 117 8.95 -7.24 -4.70
N HIS A 118 7.90 -6.55 -4.28
CA HIS A 118 6.69 -7.02 -3.63
C HIS A 118 5.87 -7.83 -4.62
N HIS A 119 5.56 -7.28 -5.81
CA HIS A 119 4.91 -8.06 -6.87
C HIS A 119 5.68 -9.34 -7.21
N LEU A 120 7.02 -9.26 -7.27
CA LEU A 120 7.85 -10.44 -7.50
C LEU A 120 7.81 -11.42 -6.33
N ALA A 121 7.80 -10.95 -5.08
CA ALA A 121 7.68 -11.81 -3.91
C ALA A 121 6.36 -12.56 -3.90
N ILE A 122 5.25 -11.89 -4.23
CA ILE A 122 3.94 -12.53 -4.38
C ILE A 122 3.97 -13.56 -5.50
N ALA A 123 4.52 -13.19 -6.67
CA ALA A 123 4.62 -14.10 -7.81
C ALA A 123 5.45 -15.35 -7.50
N ARG A 124 6.41 -15.27 -6.56
CA ARG A 124 7.21 -16.39 -6.04
C ARG A 124 6.49 -17.22 -4.94
N GLY A 125 5.23 -16.93 -4.65
CA GLY A 125 4.43 -17.59 -3.61
C GLY A 125 4.60 -17.00 -2.21
N GLY A 126 5.04 -15.74 -2.11
CA GLY A 126 5.05 -14.96 -0.88
C GLY A 126 3.67 -14.39 -0.53
N HIS A 127 3.51 -13.87 0.68
CA HIS A 127 2.25 -13.28 1.12
C HIS A 127 1.94 -11.98 0.36
N ALA A 128 0.69 -11.86 -0.09
CA ALA A 128 0.19 -10.68 -0.81
C ALA A 128 0.03 -9.44 0.07
N HIS A 129 -0.32 -9.66 1.35
CA HIS A 129 -0.58 -8.64 2.36
C HIS A 129 -0.12 -9.17 3.71
#